data_AF-A0A0R1ZHW5-F1
#
_entry.id   AF-A0A0R1ZHW5-F1
#
_cell.length_a   1.000
_cell.length_b   1.000
_cell.length_c   1.000
_cell.angle_alpha   90.00
_cell.angle_beta   90.00
_cell.angle_gamma   90.00
#
_symmetry.space_group_name_H-M   'P 1'
#
loop_
_entity.id
_entity.type
_entity.pdbx_description
1 polymer ?
#
loop_
_entity_poly.entity_id
_entity_poly.type
_entity_poly.pdbx_seq_one_letter_code
_entity_poly.pdbx_strand_id
1 'polypeptide(L)' 'MLDSHIGKKLTVTSHVGRKKILTCKGKLSETFPAVFVVELDKDESAVERVSYSYTDVLTQNIKLEFENEEAEE' A
#
# COMPACT_ATOMS: atom_id res chain seq x y z
N MET A 1 3.26 12.93 -5.22
CA MET A 1 2.01 12.21 -5.63
C MET A 1 2.33 10.72 -5.70
N LEU A 2 1.37 9.83 -5.38
CA LEU A 2 1.62 8.38 -5.39
C LEU A 2 2.04 7.87 -6.77
N ASP A 3 1.63 8.55 -7.83
CA ASP A 3 1.94 8.23 -9.23
C ASP A 3 3.46 8.19 -9.49
N SER A 4 4.25 8.97 -8.76
CA SER A 4 5.72 8.99 -8.85
C SER A 4 6.39 7.76 -8.21
N HIS A 5 5.61 6.95 -7.50
CA HIS A 5 6.07 5.75 -6.81
C HIS A 5 5.56 4.47 -7.47
N ILE A 6 4.92 4.56 -8.65
CA ILE A 6 4.52 3.39 -9.43
C ILE A 6 5.76 2.53 -9.74
N GLY A 7 5.66 1.23 -9.49
CA GLY A 7 6.73 0.25 -9.61
C GLY A 7 7.64 0.14 -8.39
N LYS A 8 7.55 1.06 -7.41
CA LYS A 8 8.35 0.99 -6.18
C LYS A 8 7.75 0.01 -5.18
N LYS A 9 8.63 -0.66 -4.44
CA LYS A 9 8.24 -1.50 -3.31
C LYS A 9 7.75 -0.66 -2.14
N LEU A 10 6.75 -1.18 -1.45
CA LEU A 10 6.16 -0.56 -0.28
C LEU A 10 5.60 -1.61 0.67
N THR A 11 5.54 -1.25 1.93
CA THR A 11 4.88 -2.01 2.98
C THR A 11 3.51 -1.37 3.25
N VAL A 12 2.45 -2.16 3.18
CA VAL A 12 1.09 -1.74 3.54
C VAL A 12 0.75 -2.32 4.91
N THR A 13 0.39 -1.46 5.85
CA THR A 13 -0.18 -1.87 7.14
C THR A 13 -1.64 -1.49 7.17
N SER A 14 -2.55 -2.46 7.26
CA SER A 14 -4.01 -2.26 7.21
C SER A 14 -4.71 -2.82 8.44
N HIS A 15 -5.74 -2.11 8.91
CA HIS A 15 -6.55 -2.51 10.06
C HIS A 15 -7.71 -3.39 9.63
N VAL A 16 -7.47 -4.70 9.52
CA VAL A 16 -8.50 -5.68 9.16
C VAL A 16 -9.35 -6.03 10.38
N GLY A 17 -10.29 -5.13 10.72
CA GLY A 17 -11.28 -5.30 11.79
C GLY A 17 -10.89 -4.66 13.13
N ARG A 18 -11.55 -5.10 14.22
CA ARG A 18 -11.49 -4.40 15.54
C ARG A 18 -10.21 -4.68 16.36
N LYS A 19 -9.38 -5.64 15.96
CA LYS A 19 -8.21 -6.07 16.75
C LYS A 19 -7.06 -6.66 15.93
N LYS A 20 -7.16 -6.66 14.60
CA LYS A 20 -6.15 -7.26 13.72
C LYS A 20 -5.56 -6.17 12.84
N ILE A 21 -4.24 -6.11 12.86
CA ILE A 21 -3.43 -5.29 11.97
C ILE A 21 -2.69 -6.28 11.08
N LEU A 22 -2.81 -6.10 9.77
CA LEU A 22 -2.13 -6.90 8.76
C LEU A 22 -1.05 -6.03 8.14
N THR A 23 0.18 -6.53 8.12
CA THR A 23 1.29 -5.89 7.40
C THR A 23 1.64 -6.79 6.23
N CYS A 24 1.68 -6.23 5.02
CA CYS A 24 2.02 -6.96 3.81
C CYS A 24 3.02 -6.13 3.00
N LYS A 25 4.02 -6.80 2.41
CA LYS A 25 4.89 -6.17 1.43
C LYS A 25 4.35 -6.36 0.03
N GLY A 26 4.60 -5.36 -0.80
CA GLY A 26 4.24 -5.38 -2.19
C GLY A 26 4.91 -4.24 -2.96
N LYS A 27 4.36 -3.95 -4.12
CA LYS A 27 4.76 -2.83 -4.97
C LYS A 27 3.54 -2.07 -5.46
N LEU A 28 3.68 -0.75 -5.62
CA LEU A 28 2.62 0.06 -6.21
C LEU A 28 2.53 -0.30 -7.69
N SER A 29 1.43 -0.87 -8.15
CA SER A 29 1.27 -1.29 -9.54
C SER A 29 0.67 -0.17 -10.37
N GLU A 30 -0.45 0.40 -9.92
CA GLU A 30 -1.26 1.34 -10.69
C GLU A 30 -1.92 2.35 -9.75
N THR A 31 -2.16 3.56 -10.22
CA THR A 31 -2.89 4.61 -9.50
C THR A 31 -4.03 5.14 -10.36
N PHE A 32 -5.16 5.41 -9.72
CA PHE A 32 -6.35 5.97 -10.34
C PHE A 32 -6.85 7.15 -9.49
N PRO A 33 -7.74 8.03 -9.97
CA PRO A 33 -8.14 9.22 -9.23
C PRO A 33 -8.73 8.97 -7.83
N ALA A 34 -9.32 7.80 -7.58
CA ALA A 34 -9.99 7.47 -6.31
C ALA A 34 -9.34 6.31 -5.54
N VAL A 35 -8.57 5.46 -6.22
CA VAL A 35 -7.99 4.23 -5.68
C VAL A 35 -6.63 3.96 -6.29
N PHE A 36 -5.81 3.15 -5.62
CA PHE A 36 -4.55 2.67 -6.14
C PHE A 36 -4.44 1.16 -5.93
N VAL A 37 -3.65 0.50 -6.77
CA VAL A 37 -3.49 -0.95 -6.81
C VAL A 37 -2.09 -1.30 -6.35
N VAL A 38 -2.01 -2.16 -5.35
CA VAL A 38 -0.76 -2.73 -4.84
C VAL A 38 -0.72 -4.21 -5.22
N GLU A 39 0.40 -4.63 -5.81
CA GLU A 39 0.69 -6.03 -6.08
C GLU A 39 1.47 -6.58 -4.88
N LEU A 40 0.89 -7.55 -4.17
CA LEU A 40 1.46 -8.12 -2.96
C LEU A 40 2.40 -9.29 -3.31
N ASP A 41 3.45 -9.47 -2.51
CA ASP A 41 4.33 -10.63 -2.66
C ASP A 41 3.59 -11.93 -2.28
N LYS A 42 3.66 -12.94 -3.16
CA LYS A 42 2.97 -14.23 -3.01
C LYS A 42 3.31 -15.00 -1.74
N ASP A 43 4.46 -14.71 -1.14
CA ASP A 43 4.91 -15.33 0.10
C ASP A 43 4.12 -14.83 1.32
N GLU A 44 3.62 -13.59 1.29
CA GLU A 44 2.92 -12.98 2.44
C GLU A 44 1.38 -12.98 2.28
N SER A 45 0.84 -13.28 1.11
CA SER A 45 -0.61 -13.25 0.87
C SER A 45 -1.07 -14.17 -0.26
N ALA A 46 -2.22 -14.82 -0.06
CA ALA A 46 -2.89 -15.64 -1.08
C ALA A 46 -3.50 -14.81 -2.24
N VAL A 47 -3.47 -13.49 -2.12
CA VAL A 47 -4.00 -12.52 -3.09
C VAL A 47 -2.85 -11.77 -3.74
N GLU A 48 -2.80 -11.78 -5.08
CA GLU A 48 -1.71 -11.16 -5.84
C GLU A 48 -1.85 -9.63 -5.95
N ARG A 49 -3.09 -9.11 -5.99
CA ARG A 49 -3.37 -7.68 -6.18
C ARG A 49 -4.51 -7.21 -5.29
N VAL A 50 -4.31 -6.07 -4.65
CA VAL A 50 -5.30 -5.44 -3.77
C VAL A 50 -5.42 -3.97 -4.13
N SER A 51 -6.65 -3.45 -4.18
CA SER A 51 -6.93 -2.03 -4.36
C SER A 51 -7.27 -1.38 -3.02
N TYR A 52 -6.76 -0.16 -2.83
CA TYR A 52 -7.00 0.67 -1.66
C TYR A 52 -7.46 2.06 -2.09
N SER A 53 -8.24 2.73 -1.25
CA SER A 53 -8.68 4.11 -1.51
C SER A 53 -7.76 5.12 -0.83
N TYR A 54 -7.66 6.34 -1.37
CA TYR A 54 -6.95 7.43 -0.69
C TYR A 54 -7.62 7.80 0.63
N THR A 55 -8.94 7.59 0.74
CA THR A 55 -9.67 7.77 2.00
C THR A 55 -9.19 6.82 3.08
N ASP A 56 -8.76 5.60 2.75
CA ASP A 56 -8.21 4.67 3.75
C ASP A 56 -6.88 5.20 4.33
N VAL A 57 -6.06 5.84 3.50
CA VAL A 57 -4.81 6.49 3.94
C VAL A 57 -5.13 7.71 4.80
N LEU A 58 -6.06 8.56 4.34
CA LEU A 58 -6.46 9.79 5.04
C LEU A 58 -7.14 9.49 6.39
N THR A 59 -7.92 8.43 6.47
CA THR A 59 -8.59 7.99 7.70
C THR A 59 -7.72 7.08 8.57
N GLN A 60 -6.45 6.89 8.19
CA GLN A 60 -5.49 6.04 8.91
C GLN A 60 -5.97 4.58 9.08
N ASN A 61 -6.86 4.14 8.19
CA ASN A 61 -7.26 2.74 8.12
C ASN A 61 -6.11 1.88 7.56
N ILE A 62 -5.31 2.49 6.69
CA ILE A 62 -4.08 1.91 6.18
C ILE A 62 -2.91 2.91 6.30
N LYS A 63 -1.70 2.35 6.38
CA LYS A 63 -0.42 3.06 6.32
C LYS A 63 0.40 2.48 5.18
N LEU A 64 1.04 3.35 4.41
CA LEU A 64 1.95 3.00 3.31
C LEU A 64 3.35 3.46 3.68
N GLU A 65 4.34 2.59 3.53
CA GLU A 65 5.75 2.90 3.76
C GLU A 65 6.56 2.44 2.54
N PHE A 66 7.06 3.39 1.74
CA PHE A 66 7.83 3.08 0.53
C PHE A 66 9.29 2.78 0.88
N GLU A 67 9.87 1.75 0.26
CA GLU A 67 11.26 1.30 0.53
C GLU A 67 12.34 2.30 0.04
N ASN A 68 11.96 3.41 -0.59
CA ASN A 68 12.88 4.40 -1.16
C ASN A 68 12.52 5.83 -0.72
N GLU A 69 11.97 5.98 0.47
CA GLU A 69 11.85 7.30 1.13
C GLU A 69 13.11 7.57 1.97
N GLU A 70 14.27 7.46 1.33
CA GLU A 70 15.48 8.15 1.72
C GLU A 70 15.74 9.24 0.67
N ALA A 71 15.95 10.46 1.14
CA ALA A 71 16.24 11.70 0.41
C ALA A 71 15.03 12.51 -0.12
N GLU A 72 14.60 13.49 0.68
CA GLU A 72 14.77 14.91 0.32
C GLU A 72 14.66 15.78 1.59
N GLU A 73 15.83 16.23 2.08
CA GLU A 73 16.02 17.44 2.89
C GLU A 73 17.06 18.31 2.17
#